data_AF-A0AAW0UDC2-F1
#
_entry.id   AF-A0AAW0UDC2-F1
#
_cell.length_a   1.000
_cell.length_b   1.000
_cell.length_c   1.000
_cell.angle_alpha   90.00
_cell.angle_beta   90.00
_cell.angle_gamma   90.00
#
_symmetry.space_group_name_H-M   'P 1'
#
loop_
_entity.id
_entity.type
_entity.pdbx_description
1 polymer ?
#
loop_
_entity_poly.entity_id
_entity_poly.type
_entity_poly.pdbx_seq_one_letter_code
_entity_poly.pdbx_strand_id
1 'polypeptide(L)'
;MAASPASCLAFLKQIGRLKHLKRTGWVLRKVDEPETVSGHMYRMAIMSFLFDDDDGVDRDRVMKMCLVHDMAESIVGDLTPHCGVSDEDKHQREVAAIESFRSLVGQKAGTEMYDLFMFIPATSASAQETAFPCVI
;
A
#
# COMPACT_ATOMS: atom_id res chain seq x y z
N MET A 1 16.19 -7.78 -17.03
CA MET A 1 15.98 -6.79 -18.12
C MET A 1 15.42 -5.50 -17.53
N ALA A 2 15.84 -4.34 -18.03
CA ALA A 2 15.31 -3.05 -17.61
C ALA A 2 13.91 -2.84 -18.21
N ALA A 3 13.01 -2.18 -17.48
CA ALA A 3 11.70 -1.82 -17.99
C ALA A 3 11.78 -0.77 -19.10
N SER A 4 10.85 -0.83 -20.03
CA SER A 4 10.70 0.19 -21.06
C SER A 4 10.13 1.48 -20.48
N PRO A 5 10.41 2.66 -21.06
CA PRO A 5 9.79 3.91 -20.61
C PRO A 5 8.25 3.87 -20.64
N ALA A 6 7.66 3.19 -21.62
CA ALA A 6 6.21 3.04 -21.75
C ALA A 6 5.60 2.20 -20.61
N SER A 7 6.27 1.10 -20.23
CA SER A 7 5.80 0.25 -19.12
C SER A 7 5.97 0.94 -17.77
N CYS A 8 7.06 1.68 -17.56
CA CYS A 8 7.21 2.55 -16.39
C CYS A 8 6.11 3.62 -16.32
N LEU A 9 5.77 4.26 -17.44
CA LEU A 9 4.69 5.23 -17.48
C LEU A 9 3.32 4.59 -17.18
N ALA A 10 3.07 3.37 -17.67
CA ALA A 10 1.85 2.63 -17.35
C ALA A 10 1.76 2.35 -15.84
N PHE A 11 2.85 1.90 -15.22
CA PHE A 11 2.93 1.73 -13.77
C PHE A 11 2.68 3.04 -13.02
N LEU A 12 3.36 4.12 -13.38
CA LEU A 12 3.20 5.43 -12.70
C LEU A 12 1.77 5.98 -12.83
N LYS A 13 1.10 5.76 -13.97
CA LYS A 13 -0.32 6.10 -14.13
C LYS A 13 -1.20 5.28 -13.20
N GLN A 14 -0.90 3.99 -13.05
CA GLN A 14 -1.64 3.08 -12.18
C GLN A 14 -1.49 3.49 -10.72
N ILE A 15 -0.25 3.72 -10.23
CA ILE A 15 0.01 4.23 -8.87
C ILE A 15 -0.60 5.62 -8.66
N GLY A 16 -0.64 6.46 -9.69
CA GLY A 16 -1.27 7.77 -9.65
C GLY A 16 -2.74 7.75 -9.22
N ARG A 17 -3.45 6.63 -9.38
CA ARG A 17 -4.85 6.47 -8.93
C ARG A 17 -5.01 6.60 -7.42
N LEU A 18 -3.98 6.27 -6.63
CA LEU A 18 -3.99 6.41 -5.17
C LEU A 18 -4.12 7.87 -4.71
N LYS A 19 -3.86 8.84 -5.60
CA LYS A 19 -4.08 10.28 -5.34
C LYS A 19 -5.55 10.67 -5.35
N HIS A 20 -6.41 9.82 -5.89
CA HIS A 20 -7.83 10.08 -6.05
C HIS A 20 -8.71 9.07 -5.31
N LEU A 21 -8.13 7.93 -4.89
CA LEU A 21 -8.79 6.95 -4.04
C LEU A 21 -8.88 7.47 -2.61
N LYS A 22 -10.09 7.84 -2.20
CA LYS A 22 -10.41 8.21 -0.82
C LYS A 22 -10.42 6.97 0.06
N ARG A 23 -9.97 7.10 1.31
CA ARG A 23 -10.02 6.02 2.30
C ARG A 23 -11.47 5.66 2.61
N THR A 24 -11.87 4.43 2.33
CA THR A 24 -13.25 3.93 2.40
C THR A 24 -13.80 4.00 3.83
N GLY A 25 -12.96 3.78 4.85
CA GLY A 25 -13.34 3.92 6.27
C GLY A 25 -13.95 5.29 6.58
N TRP A 26 -13.26 6.36 6.18
CA TRP A 26 -13.76 7.74 6.34
C TRP A 26 -15.01 8.05 5.53
N VAL A 27 -15.09 7.53 4.29
CA VAL A 27 -16.28 7.69 3.43
C VAL A 27 -17.51 7.07 4.11
N LEU A 28 -17.38 5.86 4.66
CA LEU A 28 -18.46 5.18 5.39
C LEU A 28 -18.89 5.94 6.65
N ARG A 29 -17.96 6.67 7.28
CA ARG A 29 -18.23 7.54 8.45
C ARG A 29 -18.75 8.93 8.07
N LYS A 30 -18.93 9.23 6.78
CA LYS A 30 -19.41 10.53 6.27
C LYS A 30 -18.51 11.70 6.70
N VAL A 31 -17.20 11.47 6.75
CA VAL A 31 -16.25 12.57 6.94
C VAL A 31 -16.21 13.42 5.67
N ASP A 32 -16.31 14.74 5.84
CA ASP A 32 -16.16 15.69 4.74
C ASP A 32 -14.69 15.73 4.28
N GLU A 33 -14.46 15.66 2.97
CA GLU A 33 -13.13 15.65 2.34
C GLU A 33 -12.14 14.64 2.98
N PRO A 34 -12.42 13.33 2.92
CA PRO A 34 -11.56 12.32 3.53
C PRO A 34 -10.16 12.30 2.88
N GLU A 35 -9.17 11.80 3.62
CA GLU A 35 -7.82 11.61 3.08
C GLU A 35 -7.80 10.56 1.96
N THR A 36 -6.76 10.61 1.14
CA THR A 36 -6.52 9.63 0.08
C THR A 36 -5.57 8.56 0.58
N VAL A 37 -5.58 7.39 -0.06
CA VAL A 37 -4.64 6.29 0.25
C VAL A 37 -3.19 6.75 0.11
N SER A 38 -2.86 7.52 -0.92
CA SER A 38 -1.52 8.10 -1.05
C SER A 38 -1.17 9.11 0.06
N GLY A 39 -2.13 9.88 0.58
CA GLY A 39 -1.93 10.77 1.72
C GLY A 39 -1.64 10.00 3.00
N HIS A 40 -2.35 8.90 3.20
CA HIS A 40 -2.14 7.96 4.30
C HIS A 40 -0.71 7.38 4.27
N MET A 41 -0.32 6.77 3.14
CA MET A 41 1.00 6.19 2.94
C MET A 41 2.13 7.21 3.09
N TYR A 42 1.92 8.45 2.63
CA TYR A 42 2.88 9.55 2.82
C TYR A 42 3.08 9.86 4.31
N ARG A 43 2.00 10.02 5.08
CA ARG A 43 2.10 10.29 6.52
C ARG A 43 2.81 9.15 7.25
N MET A 44 2.53 7.89 6.90
CA MET A 44 3.23 6.73 7.48
C MET A 44 4.73 6.71 7.14
N ALA A 45 5.09 7.01 5.88
CA ALA A 45 6.49 7.10 5.48
C ALA A 45 7.24 8.23 6.22
N ILE A 46 6.56 9.34 6.55
CA ILE A 46 7.15 10.39 7.41
C ILE A 46 7.27 9.91 8.86
N MET A 47 6.31 9.15 9.37
CA MET A 47 6.39 8.59 10.73
C MET A 47 7.58 7.64 10.89
N SER A 48 8.05 6.98 9.83
CA SER A 48 9.21 6.08 9.93
C SER A 48 10.52 6.79 10.33
N PHE A 49 10.58 8.12 10.19
CA PHE A 49 11.73 8.91 10.65
C PHE A 49 11.76 9.08 12.17
N LEU A 50 10.65 8.83 12.86
CA LEU A 50 10.48 9.02 14.29
C LEU A 50 10.93 7.80 15.11
N PHE A 51 11.25 6.67 14.47
CA PHE A 51 11.86 5.52 15.14
C PHE A 51 13.33 5.82 15.48
N ASP A 52 13.83 5.26 16.57
CA ASP A 52 15.23 5.42 16.97
C ASP A 52 16.08 4.23 16.48
N ASP A 53 17.40 4.42 16.34
CA ASP A 53 18.30 3.35 15.85
C ASP A 53 18.42 2.19 16.84
N ASP A 54 18.17 2.46 18.13
CA ASP A 54 18.20 1.48 19.22
C ASP A 54 17.00 0.53 19.21
N ASP A 55 15.97 0.80 18.40
CA ASP A 55 14.79 -0.06 18.27
C ASP A 55 15.09 -1.35 17.49
N GLY A 56 16.30 -1.49 16.92
CA GLY A 56 16.67 -2.60 16.05
C GLY A 56 15.90 -2.61 14.72
N VAL A 57 15.32 -1.46 14.36
CA VAL A 57 14.47 -1.27 13.18
C VAL A 57 15.25 -0.62 12.05
N ASP A 58 15.22 -1.25 10.88
CA ASP A 58 15.74 -0.65 9.65
C ASP A 58 14.74 0.40 9.12
N ARG A 59 15.01 1.69 9.40
CA ARG A 59 14.12 2.81 9.04
C ARG A 59 13.90 2.91 7.53
N ASP A 60 14.93 2.66 6.73
CA ASP A 60 14.83 2.71 5.26
C ASP A 60 13.89 1.62 4.75
N ARG A 61 14.03 0.41 5.31
CA ARG A 61 13.13 -0.70 4.98
C ARG A 61 11.70 -0.39 5.40
N VAL A 62 11.47 0.15 6.60
CA VAL A 62 10.13 0.53 7.07
C VAL A 62 9.52 1.60 6.16
N MET A 63 10.27 2.64 5.80
CA MET A 63 9.80 3.68 4.89
C MET A 63 9.36 3.11 3.54
N LYS A 64 10.17 2.21 2.97
CA LYS A 64 9.83 1.51 1.72
C LYS A 64 8.59 0.63 1.87
N MET A 65 8.42 -0.06 3.00
CA MET A 65 7.21 -0.83 3.28
C MET A 65 5.97 0.07 3.34
N CYS A 66 6.03 1.20 4.05
CA CYS A 66 4.93 2.17 4.11
C CYS A 66 4.52 2.67 2.72
N LEU A 67 5.48 2.87 1.82
CA LEU A 67 5.23 3.32 0.44
C LEU A 67 4.70 2.22 -0.51
N VAL A 68 4.70 0.95 -0.10
CA VAL A 68 4.31 -0.18 -0.94
C VAL A 68 3.07 -0.92 -0.41
N HIS A 69 2.78 -0.85 0.89
CA HIS A 69 1.76 -1.70 1.52
C HIS A 69 0.37 -1.59 0.88
N ASP A 70 -0.14 -0.38 0.65
CA ASP A 70 -1.45 -0.16 0.01
C ASP A 70 -1.35 0.07 -1.50
N MET A 71 -0.21 -0.23 -2.13
CA MET A 71 0.00 0.00 -3.56
C MET A 71 -1.00 -0.79 -4.43
N ALA A 72 -1.39 -1.98 -3.97
CA ALA A 72 -2.36 -2.86 -4.61
C ALA A 72 -3.77 -2.22 -4.73
N GLU A 73 -4.14 -1.33 -3.81
CA GLU A 73 -5.44 -0.65 -3.78
C GLU A 73 -5.65 0.23 -5.01
N SER A 74 -4.59 0.59 -5.74
CA SER A 74 -4.72 1.28 -7.02
C SER A 74 -5.52 0.47 -8.05
N ILE A 75 -5.48 -0.87 -7.96
CA ILE A 75 -6.27 -1.82 -8.76
C ILE A 75 -7.49 -2.30 -7.96
N VAL A 76 -7.28 -2.77 -6.73
CA VAL A 76 -8.29 -3.49 -5.94
C VAL A 76 -9.33 -2.56 -5.33
N GLY A 77 -8.96 -1.30 -5.07
CA GLY A 77 -9.69 -0.37 -4.21
C GLY A 77 -9.35 -0.57 -2.73
N ASP A 78 -9.70 0.42 -1.91
CA ASP A 78 -9.55 0.37 -0.45
C ASP A 78 -10.70 -0.45 0.14
N LEU A 79 -10.43 -1.73 0.43
CA LEU A 79 -11.39 -2.69 0.94
C LEU A 79 -11.39 -2.71 2.48
N THR A 80 -12.55 -2.39 3.07
CA THR A 80 -12.76 -2.43 4.52
C THR A 80 -13.43 -3.75 4.95
N PRO A 81 -13.45 -4.09 6.25
CA PRO A 81 -14.19 -5.26 6.75
C PRO A 81 -15.69 -5.25 6.42
N HIS A 82 -16.24 -4.10 6.03
CA HIS A 82 -17.66 -3.90 5.77
C HIS A 82 -18.01 -4.15 4.30
N CYS A 83 -17.01 -4.42 3.45
CA CYS A 83 -17.18 -4.67 2.01
C CYS A 83 -17.61 -6.11 1.68
N GLY A 84 -17.67 -7.02 2.67
CA GLY A 84 -18.09 -8.41 2.47
C GLY A 84 -17.10 -9.27 1.66
N VAL A 85 -15.84 -8.84 1.60
CA VAL A 85 -14.73 -9.60 0.97
C VAL A 85 -13.97 -10.31 2.08
N SER A 86 -13.69 -11.61 1.91
CA SER A 86 -12.89 -12.36 2.87
C SER A 86 -11.43 -11.88 2.88
N ASP A 87 -10.72 -12.05 3.99
CA ASP A 87 -9.30 -11.67 4.08
C ASP A 87 -8.46 -12.43 3.03
N GLU A 88 -8.80 -13.69 2.75
CA GLU A 88 -8.15 -14.50 1.71
C GLU A 88 -8.40 -13.93 0.31
N ASP A 89 -9.66 -13.61 -0.03
CA ASP A 89 -9.99 -13.03 -1.33
C ASP A 89 -9.34 -11.64 -1.51
N LYS A 90 -9.28 -10.83 -0.44
CA LYS A 90 -8.58 -9.54 -0.44
C LYS A 90 -7.10 -9.76 -0.73
N HIS A 91 -6.45 -10.65 0.03
CA HIS A 91 -5.03 -10.94 -0.13
C HIS A 91 -4.70 -11.45 -1.54
N GLN A 92 -5.48 -12.39 -2.08
CA GLN A 92 -5.28 -12.91 -3.44
C GLN A 92 -5.38 -11.81 -4.51
N ARG A 93 -6.34 -10.90 -4.38
CA ARG A 93 -6.50 -9.76 -5.30
C ARG A 93 -5.32 -8.79 -5.19
N GLU A 94 -4.86 -8.52 -3.98
CA GLU A 94 -3.73 -7.62 -3.75
C GLU A 94 -2.42 -8.19 -4.28
N VAL A 95 -2.14 -9.48 -4.01
CA VAL A 95 -0.97 -10.18 -4.56
C VAL A 95 -0.98 -10.17 -6.09
N ALA A 96 -2.12 -10.45 -6.71
CA ALA A 96 -2.26 -10.38 -8.16
C ALA A 96 -2.01 -8.97 -8.72
N ALA A 97 -2.44 -7.92 -7.99
CA ALA A 97 -2.17 -6.54 -8.36
C ALA A 97 -0.66 -6.22 -8.31
N ILE A 98 0.04 -6.61 -7.23
CA ILE A 98 1.48 -6.38 -7.09
C ILE A 98 2.30 -7.16 -8.14
N GLU A 99 1.93 -8.42 -8.42
CA GLU A 99 2.58 -9.20 -9.49
C GLU A 99 2.41 -8.53 -10.87
N SER A 100 1.26 -7.89 -11.12
CA SER A 100 1.08 -7.12 -12.35
C SER A 100 2.10 -5.97 -12.46
N PHE A 101 2.45 -5.29 -11.36
CA PHE A 101 3.44 -4.21 -11.35
C PHE A 101 4.86 -4.71 -11.59
N ARG A 102 5.18 -5.92 -11.09
CA ARG A 102 6.48 -6.55 -11.31
C ARG A 102 6.81 -6.69 -12.80
N SER A 103 5.79 -6.97 -13.62
CA SER A 103 5.94 -7.07 -15.07
C SER A 103 6.23 -5.71 -15.75
N LEU A 104 5.89 -4.58 -15.12
CA LEU A 104 5.95 -3.25 -15.71
C LEU A 104 7.24 -2.48 -15.40
N VAL A 105 7.81 -2.64 -14.20
CA VAL A 105 8.92 -1.80 -13.68
C VAL A 105 10.30 -2.45 -13.77
N GLY A 106 10.36 -3.68 -14.27
CA GLY A 106 11.61 -4.44 -14.43
C GLY A 106 11.96 -5.26 -13.21
N GLN A 107 12.81 -6.27 -13.41
CA GLN A 107 13.00 -7.35 -12.44
C GLN A 107 13.46 -6.87 -11.05
N LYS A 108 14.43 -5.96 -10.99
CA LYS A 108 15.02 -5.50 -9.72
C LYS A 108 13.99 -4.76 -8.87
N ALA A 109 13.42 -3.68 -9.39
CA ALA A 109 12.44 -2.86 -8.67
C ALA A 109 11.15 -3.64 -8.38
N GLY A 110 10.67 -4.43 -9.35
CA GLY A 110 9.47 -5.24 -9.17
C GLY A 110 9.62 -6.32 -8.09
N THR A 111 10.80 -6.95 -8.00
CA THR A 111 11.06 -7.96 -6.96
C THR A 111 11.20 -7.30 -5.59
N GLU A 112 11.89 -6.16 -5.48
CA GLU A 112 11.97 -5.40 -4.21
C GLU A 112 10.58 -5.00 -3.71
N MET A 113 9.71 -4.43 -4.56
CA MET A 113 8.35 -4.07 -4.15
C MET A 113 7.52 -5.29 -3.77
N TYR A 114 7.63 -6.39 -4.51
CA TYR A 114 6.93 -7.63 -4.17
C TYR A 114 7.37 -8.18 -2.82
N ASP A 115 8.68 -8.27 -2.57
CA ASP A 115 9.22 -8.80 -1.32
C ASP A 115 8.85 -7.92 -0.12
N LEU A 116 8.87 -6.59 -0.30
CA LEU A 116 8.41 -5.65 0.72
C LEU A 116 6.92 -5.82 1.01
N PHE A 117 6.09 -5.99 -0.03
CA PHE A 117 4.65 -6.22 0.10
C PHE A 117 4.38 -7.53 0.87
N MET A 118 5.04 -8.62 0.48
CA MET A 118 4.85 -9.94 1.10
C MET A 118 5.41 -10.05 2.52
N PHE A 119 6.37 -9.19 2.88
CA PHE A 119 6.91 -9.14 4.24
C PHE A 119 5.92 -8.51 5.24
N ILE A 120 4.98 -7.71 4.75
CA ILE A 120 3.91 -7.17 5.60
C ILE A 120 2.98 -8.35 5.92
N PRO A 121 2.79 -8.70 7.21
CA PRO A 121 1.89 -9.78 7.55
C PRO A 121 0.50 -9.47 6.97
N ALA A 122 -0.13 -10.46 6.35
CA ALA A 122 -1.52 -10.42 5.93
C ALA A 122 -2.37 -10.19 7.18
N THR A 123 -2.51 -8.92 7.54
CA THR A 123 -3.23 -8.44 8.68
C THR A 123 -4.62 -8.14 8.17
N SER A 124 -5.63 -8.65 8.87
CA SER A 124 -7.01 -8.24 8.61
C SER A 124 -7.09 -6.71 8.62
N ALA A 125 -8.02 -6.11 7.90
CA ALA A 125 -8.18 -4.66 7.94
C ALA A 125 -8.42 -4.14 9.39
N SER A 126 -8.94 -4.98 10.29
CA SER A 126 -9.00 -4.70 11.74
C SER A 126 -7.64 -4.73 12.46
N ALA A 127 -6.66 -5.49 11.98
CA ALA A 127 -5.31 -5.53 12.51
C ALA A 127 -4.45 -4.35 12.00
N GLN A 128 -4.70 -3.85 10.78
CA GLN A 128 -4.11 -2.58 10.32
C GLN A 128 -4.61 -1.39 11.15
N GLU A 129 -5.90 -1.36 11.50
CA GLU A 129 -6.50 -0.34 12.39
C GLU A 129 -5.95 -0.40 13.83
N THR A 130 -5.60 -1.59 14.35
CA THR A 130 -5.09 -1.75 15.72
C THR A 130 -3.57 -1.62 15.83
N ALA A 131 -2.80 -2.02 14.81
CA ALA A 131 -1.34 -1.84 14.76
C ALA A 131 -0.94 -0.37 14.58
N PHE A 132 -1.78 0.42 13.92
CA PHE A 132 -1.58 1.84 13.71
C PHE A 132 -2.89 2.59 14.00
N PRO A 133 -3.15 3.02 15.24
CA PRO A 133 -4.42 3.67 15.63
C PRO A 133 -4.69 5.03 14.94
N CYS A 134 -3.78 5.49 14.08
CA CYS A 134 -3.94 6.63 13.17
C CYS A 134 -4.55 6.26 11.79
N VAL A 135 -5.06 5.03 11.61
CA VAL A 135 -5.52 4.42 10.34
C VAL A 135 -7.02 4.55 10.08
N ILE A 136 -7.82 5.11 11.00
CA ILE A 136 -9.20 5.48 10.63
C ILE A 136 -9.13 6.36 9.38
#